data_AF-A0A417Z2E4-F1
#
_entry.id   AF-A0A417Z2E4-F1
#
_cell.length_a   1.000
_cell.length_b   1.000
_cell.length_c   1.000
_cell.angle_alpha   90.00
_cell.angle_beta   90.00
_cell.angle_gamma   90.00
#
_symmetry.space_group_name_H-M   'P 1'
#
loop_
_entity.id
_entity.type
_entity.pdbx_description
1 polymer ?
#
loop_
_entity_poly.entity_id
_entity_poly.type
_entity_poly.pdbx_seq_one_letter_code
_entity_poly.pdbx_strand_id
1 'polypeptide(L)'
;MAPKTAKQIEAELAASRSRLAGTIDELAFRAQPKEIAKRQTESARLALTDATRTADGDLRQDRVAMGLGGVGAFMLLVGLAKRLRS
;
A
#
# COMPACT_ATOMS: atom_id res chain seq x y z
N MET A 1 34.77 32.61 12.06
CA MET A 1 33.53 32.67 11.27
C MET A 1 32.70 33.80 11.86
N ALA A 2 32.39 34.85 11.11
CA ALA A 2 31.59 35.96 11.62
C ALA A 2 30.16 35.48 11.96
N PRO A 3 29.53 35.98 13.03
CA PRO A 3 28.17 35.61 13.38
C PRO A 3 27.21 36.01 12.26
N LYS A 4 26.23 35.14 11.96
CA LYS A 4 25.21 35.43 10.95
C LYS A 4 24.40 36.65 11.37
N THR A 5 24.06 37.50 10.40
CA THR A 5 23.20 38.66 10.65
C THR A 5 21.75 38.23 10.79
N ALA A 6 20.92 39.04 11.45
CA ALA A 6 19.48 38.78 11.57
C ALA A 6 18.82 38.56 10.19
N LYS A 7 19.20 39.38 9.19
CA LYS A 7 18.72 39.26 7.81
C LYS A 7 19.09 37.92 7.16
N GLN A 8 20.29 37.40 7.44
CA GLN A 8 20.70 36.08 6.94
C GLN A 8 19.89 34.95 7.58
N ILE A 9 19.61 35.06 8.89
CA ILE A 9 18.79 34.08 9.61
C ILE A 9 17.35 34.08 9.08
N GLU A 10 16.76 35.25 8.85
CA GLU A 10 15.42 35.38 8.27
C GLU A 10 15.33 34.78 6.86
N ALA A 11 16.35 35.03 6.02
CA ALA A 11 16.43 34.46 4.69
C ALA A 11 16.54 32.92 4.72
N GLU A 12 17.37 32.37 5.61
CA GLU A 12 17.49 30.93 5.79
C GLU A 12 16.21 30.30 6.34
N LEU A 13 15.52 30.99 7.25
CA LEU A 13 14.24 30.56 7.80
C LEU A 13 13.16 30.53 6.71
N ALA A 14 13.06 31.57 5.88
CA ALA A 14 12.14 31.63 4.76
C ALA A 14 12.41 30.50 3.75
N ALA A 15 13.68 30.28 3.38
CA ALA A 15 14.07 29.19 2.51
C ALA A 15 13.73 27.81 3.10
N SER A 16 13.94 27.63 4.40
CA SER A 16 13.62 26.37 5.09
C SER A 16 12.11 26.11 5.17
N ARG A 17 11.31 27.15 5.43
CA ARG A 17 9.84 27.06 5.40
C ARG A 17 9.32 26.69 4.01
N SER A 18 9.89 27.28 2.96
CA SER A 18 9.50 26.95 1.59
C SER A 18 9.78 25.48 1.24
N ARG A 19 10.97 24.96 1.60
CA ARG A 19 11.28 23.54 1.41
C ARG A 19 10.33 22.64 2.20
N LEU A 20 10.08 22.97 3.46
CA LEU A 20 9.20 22.18 4.32
C LEU A 20 7.76 22.17 3.80
N ALA A 21 7.24 23.30 3.33
CA ALA A 21 5.92 23.37 2.72
C ALA A 21 5.81 22.41 1.52
N GLY A 22 6.80 22.42 0.61
CA GLY A 22 6.83 21.48 -0.51
C GLY A 22 6.90 20.02 -0.08
N THR A 23 7.68 19.69 0.94
CA THR A 23 7.74 18.33 1.50
C THR A 23 6.42 17.92 2.17
N ILE A 24 5.75 18.84 2.86
CA ILE A 24 4.45 18.58 3.48
C ILE A 24 3.40 18.33 2.40
N ASP A 25 3.36 19.14 1.34
CA ASP A 25 2.40 18.97 0.24
C ASP A 25 2.58 17.60 -0.45
N GLU A 26 3.83 17.21 -0.71
CA GLU A 26 4.14 15.89 -1.25
C GLU A 26 3.71 14.76 -0.30
N LEU A 27 4.02 14.89 0.99
CA LEU A 27 3.67 13.88 1.98
C LEU A 27 2.15 13.78 2.15
N ALA A 28 1.46 14.91 2.18
CA ALA A 28 0.01 14.98 2.23
C ALA A 28 -0.61 14.29 1.03
N PHE A 29 -0.11 14.55 -0.19
CA PHE A 29 -0.55 13.87 -1.42
C PHE A 29 -0.34 12.35 -1.32
N ARG A 30 0.86 11.90 -0.92
CA ARG A 30 1.19 10.46 -0.79
C ARG A 30 0.40 9.76 0.30
N ALA A 31 0.03 10.48 1.36
CA ALA A 31 -0.77 9.98 2.48
C ALA A 31 -2.28 10.04 2.21
N GLN A 32 -2.72 10.57 1.06
CA GLN A 32 -4.13 10.55 0.70
C GLN A 32 -4.64 9.11 0.66
N PRO A 33 -5.86 8.84 1.16
CA PRO A 33 -6.43 7.50 1.16
C PRO A 33 -6.43 6.83 -0.21
N LYS A 34 -6.60 7.61 -1.29
CA LYS A 34 -6.55 7.13 -2.67
C LYS A 34 -5.17 6.58 -3.04
N GLU A 35 -4.10 7.30 -2.70
CA GLU A 35 -2.73 6.86 -2.99
C GLU A 35 -2.30 5.69 -2.10
N ILE A 36 -2.75 5.67 -0.84
CA ILE A 36 -2.58 4.52 0.04
C ILE A 36 -3.28 3.30 -0.55
N ALA A 37 -4.56 3.43 -0.92
CA ALA A 37 -5.34 2.35 -1.50
C ALA A 37 -4.71 1.83 -2.80
N LYS A 38 -4.26 2.73 -3.68
CA LYS A 38 -3.54 2.37 -4.90
C LYS A 38 -2.31 1.50 -4.60
N ARG A 39 -1.45 1.94 -3.68
CA ARG A 39 -0.26 1.16 -3.26
C ARG A 39 -0.63 -0.21 -2.70
N GLN A 40 -1.65 -0.26 -1.84
CA GLN A 40 -2.13 -1.53 -1.27
C GLN A 40 -2.64 -2.47 -2.36
N THR A 41 -3.36 -1.97 -3.36
CA THR A 41 -3.82 -2.80 -4.48
C THR A 41 -2.68 -3.31 -5.34
N GLU A 42 -1.65 -2.50 -5.59
CA GLU A 42 -0.45 -2.90 -6.31
C GLU A 42 0.32 -3.98 -5.52
N SER A 43 0.52 -3.79 -4.21
CA SER A 43 1.15 -4.80 -3.34
C SER A 43 0.35 -6.10 -3.30
N ALA A 44 -0.98 -6.04 -3.23
CA ALA A 44 -1.83 -7.23 -3.26
C ALA A 44 -1.73 -7.97 -4.59
N ARG A 45 -1.67 -7.25 -5.72
CA ARG A 45 -1.46 -7.85 -7.06
C ARG A 45 -0.12 -8.55 -7.16
N LEU A 46 0.94 -7.94 -6.63
CA LEU A 46 2.27 -8.54 -6.61
C LEU A 46 2.28 -9.82 -5.76
N ALA A 47 1.72 -9.76 -4.54
CA ALA A 47 1.61 -10.92 -3.67
C ALA A 47 0.80 -12.06 -4.30
N LEU A 48 -0.31 -11.73 -4.97
CA LEU A 48 -1.11 -12.73 -5.69
C LEU A 48 -0.33 -13.34 -6.85
N THR A 49 0.41 -12.52 -7.61
CA THR A 49 1.23 -13.00 -8.73
C THR A 49 2.33 -13.94 -8.23
N ASP A 50 3.03 -13.59 -7.16
CA ASP A 50 4.05 -14.43 -6.54
C ASP A 50 3.48 -15.75 -5.98
N ALA A 51 2.31 -15.69 -5.35
CA ALA A 51 1.65 -16.87 -4.81
C ALA A 51 1.14 -17.83 -5.92
N THR A 52 0.69 -17.28 -7.05
CA THR A 52 0.02 -18.05 -8.11
C THR A 52 0.91 -18.38 -9.29
N ARG A 53 2.09 -17.76 -9.41
CA ARG A 53 2.96 -17.87 -10.57
C ARG A 53 4.37 -18.32 -10.19
N THR A 54 5.04 -19.04 -11.09
CA THR A 54 6.44 -19.46 -10.96
C THR A 54 7.37 -18.32 -11.38
N ALA A 55 8.67 -18.45 -11.06
CA ALA A 55 9.69 -17.48 -11.49
C ALA A 55 9.75 -17.33 -13.02
N ASP A 56 9.43 -18.39 -13.76
CA ASP A 56 9.41 -18.42 -15.24
C ASP A 56 8.09 -17.89 -15.83
N GLY A 57 7.10 -17.56 -14.99
CA GLY A 57 5.81 -17.04 -15.43
C GLY A 57 4.77 -18.12 -15.76
N ASP A 58 4.92 -19.35 -15.28
CA ASP A 58 3.87 -20.37 -15.38
C ASP A 58 2.94 -20.34 -14.16
N LEU A 59 1.68 -20.74 -14.34
CA LEU A 59 0.76 -20.86 -13.21
C LEU A 59 1.18 -22.03 -12.32
N ARG A 60 1.27 -21.78 -11.01
CA ARG A 60 1.42 -22.81 -9.99
C ARG A 60 0.10 -23.55 -9.81
N GLN A 61 -0.22 -24.44 -10.76
CA GLN A 61 -1.51 -25.13 -10.83
C GLN A 61 -1.92 -25.77 -9.49
N ASP A 62 -0.98 -26.40 -8.78
CA ASP A 62 -1.21 -26.98 -7.45
C ASP A 62 -1.64 -25.94 -6.41
N ARG A 63 -1.00 -24.77 -6.40
CA ARG A 63 -1.28 -23.68 -5.44
C ARG A 63 -2.60 -22.98 -5.77
N VAL A 64 -2.88 -22.78 -7.06
CA VAL A 64 -4.13 -22.18 -7.53
C VAL A 64 -5.31 -23.12 -7.24
N ALA A 65 -5.17 -24.41 -7.52
CA ALA A 65 -6.19 -25.42 -7.21
C ALA A 65 -6.47 -25.50 -5.71
N MET A 66 -5.42 -25.50 -4.87
CA MET A 66 -5.56 -25.46 -3.41
C MET A 66 -6.26 -24.18 -2.93
N GLY A 67 -5.91 -23.02 -3.49
CA GLY A 67 -6.56 -21.74 -3.17
C GLY A 67 -8.06 -21.73 -3.51
N LEU A 68 -8.43 -22.18 -4.71
CA LEU A 68 -9.82 -22.30 -5.14
C LEU A 68 -10.60 -23.30 -4.27
N GLY A 69 -9.99 -24.45 -3.95
CA GLY A 69 -10.59 -25.45 -3.05
C GLY A 69 -10.85 -24.89 -1.65
N GLY A 70 -9.90 -24.14 -1.09
CA GLY A 70 -10.03 -23.51 0.23
C GLY A 70 -11.15 -22.47 0.28
N VAL A 71 -11.22 -21.58 -0.74
CA VAL A 71 -12.30 -20.58 -0.83
C VAL A 71 -13.67 -21.25 -0.99
N GLY A 72 -13.76 -22.28 -1.83
CA GLY A 72 -14.98 -23.07 -2.01
C GLY A 72 -15.46 -23.72 -0.72
N ALA A 73 -14.57 -24.41 0.00
CA ALA A 73 -14.89 -25.05 1.27
C ALA A 73 -15.34 -24.02 2.32
N PHE A 74 -14.66 -22.87 2.42
CA PHE A 74 -15.04 -21.80 3.33
C PHE A 74 -16.43 -21.23 3.02
N MET A 75 -16.72 -20.95 1.75
CA MET A 75 -18.04 -20.48 1.30
C MET A 75 -19.15 -21.48 1.64
N LEU A 76 -18.91 -22.78 1.45
CA LEU A 76 -19.84 -23.84 1.83
C LEU A 76 -20.10 -23.86 3.33
N LEU A 77 -19.05 -23.76 4.15
CA LEU A 77 -19.18 -23.70 5.62
C LEU A 77 -19.98 -22.47 6.08
N VAL A 78 -19.70 -21.29 5.52
CA VAL A 78 -20.44 -20.05 5.85
C VAL A 78 -21.90 -20.17 5.43
N GLY A 79 -22.17 -20.71 4.24
CA GLY A 79 -23.53 -20.95 3.76
C GLY A 79 -24.31 -21.92 4.66
N LEU A 80 -23.66 -23.02 5.07
CA LEU A 80 -24.26 -23.99 5.98
C LEU A 80 -24.51 -23.39 7.37
N ALA A 81 -23.55 -22.63 7.90
CA ALA A 81 -23.70 -21.93 9.17
C ALA A 81 -24.82 -20.88 9.15
N LYS A 82 -24.98 -20.16 8.02
CA LYS A 82 -26.13 -19.24 7.83
C LYS A 82 -27.45 -19.99 7.78
N ARG A 83 -27.50 -21.12 7.07
CA ARG A 83 -28.70 -21.97 6.96
C ARG A 83 -29.13 -22.58 8.29
N LEU A 84 -28.18 -22.92 9.17
CA LEU A 84 -28.47 -23.45 10.50
C LEU A 84 -28.92 -22.36 11.50
N ARG A 85 -28.67 -21.09 11.19
CA ARG A 85 -29.05 -19.92 12.02
C ARG A 85 -30.34 -19.24 11.57
N SER A 86 -30.90 -19.62 10.42
CA SER A 86 -32.21 -19.16 9.90
C SER A 86 -33.26 -20.21 10.16
#